data_AF-A0A0R0CK17-F1
#
_entry.id   AF-A0A0R0CK17-F1
#
_cell.length_a   1.000
_cell.length_b   1.000
_cell.length_c   1.000
_cell.angle_alpha   90.00
_cell.angle_beta   90.00
_cell.angle_gamma   90.00
#
_symmetry.space_group_name_H-M   'P 1'
#
loop_
_entity.id
_entity.type
_entity.pdbx_description
1 polymer ?
#
loop_
_entity_poly.entity_id
_entity_poly.type
_entity_poly.pdbx_seq_one_letter_code
_entity_poly.pdbx_strand_id
1 'polypeptide(L)'
;MESVLITVANASDVGLVPSSRAQKLHDRLQREQLQETARPMSRRKLACSLERLQGEYEAKRSELRASGLRWSKDWMMGVEDYDADALAQVYARIEAASAVINSAGAARAEMELPRARPASW
;
A
#
# COMPACT_ATOMS: atom_id res chain seq x y z
N MET A 1 -9.67 -3.95 -7.58
CA MET A 1 -9.80 -3.44 -6.19
C MET A 1 -9.40 -4.48 -5.15
N GLU A 2 -9.80 -5.75 -5.32
CA GLU A 2 -9.41 -6.86 -4.44
C GLU A 2 -7.89 -6.96 -4.19
N SER A 3 -7.07 -6.79 -5.23
CA SER A 3 -5.60 -6.74 -5.08
C SER A 3 -5.12 -5.66 -4.10
N VAL A 4 -5.77 -4.49 -4.03
CA VAL A 4 -5.39 -3.40 -3.12
C VAL A 4 -5.71 -3.79 -1.68
N LEU A 5 -6.87 -4.43 -1.43
CA LEU A 5 -7.26 -4.91 -0.11
C LEU A 5 -6.26 -5.96 0.40
N ILE A 6 -5.94 -6.95 -0.42
CA ILE A 6 -5.00 -8.02 -0.09
C ILE A 6 -3.60 -7.46 0.20
N THR A 7 -3.10 -6.55 -0.63
CA THR A 7 -1.75 -5.99 -0.45
C THR A 7 -1.64 -5.12 0.80
N VAL A 8 -2.69 -4.38 1.17
CA VAL A 8 -2.73 -3.60 2.43
C VAL A 8 -2.80 -4.51 3.66
N ALA A 9 -3.57 -5.60 3.59
CA ALA A 9 -3.62 -6.60 4.67
C ALA A 9 -2.25 -7.26 4.87
N ASN A 10 -1.63 -7.76 3.79
CA ASN A 10 -0.30 -8.37 3.84
C ASN A 10 0.76 -7.40 4.36
N ALA A 11 0.68 -6.11 4.00
CA ALA A 11 1.58 -5.10 4.54
C ALA A 11 1.43 -4.93 6.06
N SER A 12 0.19 -5.01 6.56
CA SER A 12 -0.09 -4.93 7.99
C SER A 12 0.49 -6.13 8.74
N ASP A 13 0.39 -7.33 8.17
CA ASP A 13 0.91 -8.57 8.76
C ASP A 13 2.44 -8.56 8.93
N VAL A 14 3.17 -7.87 8.04
CA VAL A 14 4.62 -7.68 8.18
C VAL A 14 5.01 -6.47 9.05
N GLY A 15 4.03 -5.87 9.73
CA GLY A 15 4.23 -4.80 10.70
C GLY A 15 4.20 -3.38 10.11
N LEU A 16 3.73 -3.19 8.87
CA LEU A 16 3.43 -1.85 8.36
C LEU A 16 2.05 -1.42 8.82
N VAL A 17 2.01 -0.69 9.94
CA VAL A 17 0.76 -0.12 10.44
C VAL A 17 0.20 0.86 9.40
N PRO A 18 -0.99 0.62 8.82
CA PRO A 18 -1.60 1.54 7.86
C PRO A 18 -1.97 2.85 8.55
N SER A 19 -2.03 3.93 7.78
CA SER A 19 -2.56 5.19 8.32
C SER A 19 -4.05 5.03 8.63
N SER A 20 -4.59 5.89 9.50
CA SER A 20 -6.04 5.93 9.77
C SER A 20 -6.88 6.16 8.50
N ARG A 21 -6.29 6.78 7.46
CA ARG A 21 -6.95 7.02 6.17
C ARG A 21 -6.88 5.78 5.28
N ALA A 22 -5.72 5.13 5.21
CA ALA A 22 -5.55 3.87 4.50
C ALA A 22 -6.50 2.80 5.05
N GLN A 23 -6.62 2.70 6.38
CA GLN A 23 -7.57 1.79 7.03
C GLN A 23 -9.02 2.12 6.65
N LYS A 24 -9.42 3.40 6.67
CA LYS A 24 -10.76 3.81 6.24
C LYS A 24 -11.05 3.47 4.79
N LEU A 25 -10.06 3.60 3.90
CA LEU A 25 -10.19 3.21 2.50
C LEU A 25 -10.35 1.70 2.36
N HIS A 26 -9.53 0.92 3.08
CA HIS A 26 -9.61 -0.54 3.14
C HIS A 26 -11.02 -0.99 3.61
N ASP A 27 -11.46 -0.53 4.78
CA ASP A 27 -12.76 -0.91 5.34
C ASP A 27 -13.90 -0.54 4.39
N ARG A 28 -13.81 0.62 3.73
CA ARG A 28 -14.82 1.06 2.78
C ARG A 28 -14.87 0.14 1.56
N LEU A 29 -13.72 -0.20 0.99
CA LEU A 29 -13.62 -1.09 -0.17
C LEU A 29 -14.06 -2.51 0.19
N GLN A 30 -13.75 -3.00 1.39
CA GLN A 30 -14.18 -4.30 1.89
C GLN A 30 -15.72 -4.37 2.01
N ARG A 31 -16.35 -3.37 2.62
CA ARG A 31 -17.83 -3.31 2.69
C ARG A 31 -18.48 -3.20 1.31
N GLU A 32 -17.85 -2.48 0.37
CA GLU A 32 -18.33 -2.41 -1.02
C GLU A 32 -18.23 -3.78 -1.72
N GLN A 33 -17.17 -4.56 -1.48
CA GLN A 33 -17.02 -5.92 -2.01
C GLN A 33 -18.07 -6.89 -1.44
N LEU A 34 -18.39 -6.76 -0.16
CA LEU A 34 -19.43 -7.53 0.53
C LEU A 34 -20.85 -7.05 0.21
N GLN A 35 -21.00 -6.04 -0.66
CA GLN A 35 -22.28 -5.42 -1.04
C GLN A 35 -23.07 -4.83 0.15
N GLU A 36 -22.39 -4.53 1.26
CA GLU A 36 -23.00 -4.02 2.49
C GLU A 36 -23.32 -2.52 2.42
N THR A 37 -22.88 -1.83 1.37
CA THR A 37 -23.10 -0.39 1.21
C THR A 37 -24.11 -0.09 0.12
N ALA A 38 -25.06 0.80 0.42
CA ALA A 38 -26.11 1.19 -0.53
C ALA A 38 -25.59 2.02 -1.74
N ARG A 39 -24.37 2.59 -1.68
CA ARG A 39 -23.80 3.41 -2.75
C ARG A 39 -22.29 3.22 -2.88
N PRO A 40 -21.78 2.74 -4.04
CA PRO A 40 -20.35 2.61 -4.28
C PRO A 40 -19.67 3.99 -4.38
N MET A 41 -18.37 4.02 -4.12
CA MET A 41 -17.58 5.24 -4.25
C MET A 41 -17.56 5.73 -5.71
N SER A 42 -17.57 7.05 -5.91
CA SER A 42 -17.39 7.59 -7.26
C SER A 42 -15.96 7.33 -7.73
N ARG A 43 -15.81 7.02 -9.02
CA ARG A 43 -14.52 6.69 -9.63
C ARG A 43 -13.45 7.77 -9.42
N ARG A 44 -13.83 9.05 -9.52
CA ARG A 44 -12.95 10.19 -9.23
C ARG A 44 -12.47 10.20 -7.78
N LYS A 45 -13.39 9.99 -6.82
CA LYS A 45 -13.05 9.97 -5.39
C LYS A 45 -12.14 8.79 -5.05
N LEU A 46 -12.40 7.65 -5.66
CA LEU A 46 -11.59 6.46 -5.48
C LEU A 46 -10.18 6.64 -6.04
N ALA A 47 -10.04 7.18 -7.26
CA ALA A 47 -8.74 7.50 -7.85
C ALA A 47 -7.90 8.45 -6.97
N CYS A 48 -8.51 9.53 -6.45
CA CYS A 48 -7.82 10.43 -5.52
C CYS A 48 -7.44 9.75 -4.19
N SER A 49 -8.23 8.78 -3.72
CA SER A 49 -7.94 8.06 -2.48
C SER A 49 -6.79 7.08 -2.67
N LEU A 50 -6.72 6.41 -3.82
CA LEU A 50 -5.62 5.53 -4.20
C LEU A 50 -4.32 6.30 -4.44
N GLU A 51 -4.38 7.49 -5.03
CA GLU A 51 -3.21 8.36 -5.20
C GLU A 51 -2.58 8.73 -3.86
N ARG A 52 -3.43 9.10 -2.89
CA ARG A 52 -2.97 9.40 -1.53
C ARG A 52 -2.40 8.17 -0.84
N LEU A 53 -3.07 7.02 -0.97
CA LEU A 53 -2.57 5.75 -0.43
C LEU A 53 -1.16 5.45 -0.97
N GLN A 54 -0.97 5.62 -2.28
CA GLN A 54 0.33 5.43 -2.93
C GLN A 54 1.39 6.34 -2.31
N GLY A 55 1.12 7.65 -2.19
CA GLY A 55 2.05 8.60 -1.57
C GLY A 55 2.38 8.29 -0.11
N GLU A 56 1.40 7.81 0.68
CA GLU A 56 1.64 7.40 2.08
C GLU A 56 2.59 6.20 2.18
N TYR A 57 2.44 5.21 1.30
CA TYR A 57 3.34 4.05 1.27
C TYR A 57 4.71 4.36 0.64
N GLU A 58 4.78 5.31 -0.30
CA GLU A 58 6.06 5.83 -0.82
C GLU A 58 6.88 6.51 0.27
N ALA A 59 6.25 7.30 1.13
CA ALA A 59 6.90 7.91 2.28
C ALA A 59 7.43 6.85 3.26
N LYS A 60 6.58 5.90 3.67
CA LYS A 60 6.97 4.77 4.55
C LYS A 60 8.14 3.97 3.97
N ARG A 61 8.09 3.63 2.68
CA ARG A 61 9.17 2.90 2.01
C ARG A 61 10.49 3.68 2.05
N SER A 62 10.42 5.00 1.86
CA SER A 62 11.60 5.87 1.90
C SER A 62 12.21 5.94 3.30
N GLU A 63 11.38 6.07 4.34
CA GLU A 63 11.80 6.02 5.75
C GLU A 63 12.46 4.69 6.11
N LEU A 64 11.90 3.57 5.65
CA LEU A 64 12.45 2.23 5.87
C LEU A 64 13.79 2.06 5.17
N ARG A 65 13.92 2.53 3.93
CA ARG A 65 15.19 2.51 3.20
C ARG A 65 16.26 3.34 3.90
N ALA A 66 15.92 4.54 4.37
CA ALA A 66 16.85 5.37 5.13
C ALA A 66 17.27 4.69 6.45
N SER A 67 16.33 4.07 7.14
CA SER A 67 16.60 3.33 8.39
C SER A 67 17.50 2.12 8.15
N GLY A 68 17.23 1.34 7.10
CA GLY A 68 18.06 0.20 6.71
C GLY A 68 19.48 0.60 6.31
N LEU A 69 19.64 1.72 5.59
CA LEU A 69 20.96 2.28 5.26
C LEU A 69 21.73 2.72 6.50
N ARG A 70 21.06 3.37 7.47
CA ARG A 70 21.67 3.79 8.73
C ARG A 70 22.17 2.58 9.52
N TRP A 71 21.33 1.56 9.71
CA TRP A 71 21.72 0.33 10.38
C TRP A 71 22.87 -0.39 9.68
N SER A 72 22.83 -0.50 8.35
CA SER A 72 23.94 -1.08 7.59
C SER A 72 25.25 -0.32 7.81
N LYS A 73 25.18 1.01 7.89
CA LYS A 73 26.35 1.85 8.19
C LYS A 73 26.85 1.65 9.62
N ASP A 74 25.96 1.70 10.62
CA ASP A 74 26.34 1.55 12.04
C ASP A 74 26.98 0.18 12.28
N TRP A 75 26.47 -0.86 11.61
CA TRP A 75 27.09 -2.20 11.58
C TRP A 75 28.49 -2.19 10.93
N MET A 76 28.66 -1.63 9.73
CA MET A 76 29.98 -1.55 9.08
C MET A 76 31.02 -0.80 9.93
N MET A 77 30.56 0.14 10.76
CA MET A 77 31.40 0.92 11.68
C MET A 77 31.65 0.22 13.03
N GLY A 78 31.10 -0.98 13.24
CA GLY A 78 31.25 -1.75 14.48
C GLY A 78 30.55 -1.12 15.69
N VAL A 79 29.49 -0.34 15.45
CA VAL A 79 28.76 0.39 16.50
C VAL A 79 27.62 -0.45 17.10
N GLU A 80 27.02 -1.36 16.32
CA GLU A 80 25.94 -2.24 16.76
C GLU A 80 26.25 -3.72 16.44
N ASP A 81 25.78 -4.62 17.32
CA ASP A 81 25.79 -6.06 17.06
C ASP A 81 24.85 -6.40 15.91
N TYR A 82 25.30 -7.28 15.00
CA TYR A 82 24.58 -7.65 13.79
C TYR A 82 23.33 -8.50 14.10
N ASP A 83 22.14 -7.94 13.84
CA ASP A 83 20.88 -8.70 13.81
C ASP A 83 20.38 -8.86 12.37
N ALA A 84 20.66 -10.04 11.80
CA ALA A 84 20.22 -10.42 10.45
C ALA A 84 18.70 -10.42 10.31
N ASP A 85 17.98 -10.81 11.37
CA ASP A 85 16.53 -10.93 11.36
C ASP A 85 15.88 -9.54 11.35
N ALA A 86 16.43 -8.59 12.11
CA ALA A 86 15.99 -7.20 12.08
C ALA A 86 16.16 -6.57 10.69
N LEU A 87 17.29 -6.82 10.02
CA LEU A 87 17.53 -6.33 8.66
C LEU A 87 16.58 -6.99 7.64
N ALA A 88 16.37 -8.31 7.74
CA ALA A 88 15.44 -9.04 6.91
C ALA A 88 14.00 -8.52 7.06
N GLN A 89 13.58 -8.18 8.29
CA GLN A 89 12.27 -7.57 8.55
C GLN A 89 12.13 -6.18 7.89
N VAL A 90 13.18 -5.36 7.90
CA VAL A 90 13.16 -4.05 7.21
C VAL A 90 12.98 -4.24 5.71
N TYR A 91 13.69 -5.18 5.09
CA TYR A 91 13.52 -5.49 3.67
C TYR A 91 12.12 -6.05 3.35
N ALA A 92 11.59 -6.95 4.17
CA ALA A 92 10.23 -7.47 3.99
C ALA A 92 9.19 -6.34 4.03
N ARG A 93 9.36 -5.37 4.93
CA ARG A 93 8.51 -4.17 4.99
C ARG A 93 8.68 -3.27 3.76
N ILE A 94 9.89 -3.09 3.23
CA ILE A 94 10.13 -2.32 1.99
C ILE A 94 9.40 -2.96 0.79
N GLU A 95 9.46 -4.29 0.68
CA GLU A 95 8.79 -5.05 -0.38
C GLU A 95 7.27 -4.97 -0.24
N ALA A 96 6.74 -5.14 0.96
CA ALA A 96 5.30 -5.01 1.21
C ALA A 96 4.78 -3.60 0.88
N ALA A 97 5.54 -2.55 1.24
CA ALA A 97 5.18 -1.19 0.85
C ALA A 97 5.19 -1.00 -0.68
N SER A 98 6.16 -1.60 -1.37
CA SER A 98 6.25 -1.56 -2.84
C SER A 98 5.08 -2.28 -3.51
N ALA A 99 4.62 -3.41 -2.94
CA ALA A 99 3.45 -4.13 -3.44
C ALA A 99 2.17 -3.27 -3.36
N VAL A 100 1.95 -2.56 -2.25
CA VAL A 100 0.80 -1.64 -2.08
C VAL A 100 0.87 -0.50 -3.10
N ILE A 101 2.03 0.11 -3.29
CA ILE A 101 2.25 1.19 -4.28
C ILE A 101 1.86 0.71 -5.68
N ASN A 102 2.37 -0.45 -6.09
CA ASN A 102 2.11 -1.02 -7.42
C ASN A 102 0.63 -1.37 -7.60
N SER A 103 0.00 -1.99 -6.60
CA SER A 103 -1.42 -2.35 -6.66
C SER A 103 -2.32 -1.11 -6.73
N ALA A 104 -2.02 -0.08 -5.93
CA ALA A 104 -2.75 1.20 -5.97
C ALA A 104 -2.58 1.91 -7.32
N GLY A 105 -1.36 1.89 -7.89
CA GLY A 105 -1.07 2.44 -9.21
C GLY A 105 -1.84 1.74 -10.33
N ALA A 106 -1.85 0.40 -10.33
CA ALA A 106 -2.62 -0.40 -11.30
C ALA A 106 -4.13 -0.11 -11.20
N ALA A 107 -4.66 -0.11 -9.97
CA ALA A 107 -6.04 0.22 -9.69
C ALA A 107 -6.43 1.63 -10.20
N ARG A 108 -5.53 2.61 -10.11
CA ARG A 108 -5.75 3.96 -10.67
C ARG A 108 -5.74 3.96 -12.19
N ALA A 109 -4.80 3.26 -12.83
CA ALA A 109 -4.75 3.19 -14.29
C ALA A 109 -6.04 2.59 -14.88
N GLU A 110 -6.60 1.56 -14.24
CA GLU A 110 -7.93 1.01 -14.59
C GLU A 110 -9.04 2.08 -14.47
N MET A 111 -8.89 3.01 -13.52
CA MET A 111 -9.77 4.17 -13.33
C MET A 111 -9.51 5.34 -14.27
N GLU A 112 -8.63 5.21 -15.25
CA GLU A 112 -8.43 6.21 -16.31
C GLU A 112 -8.98 5.70 -17.65
N LEU A 113 -8.78 4.41 -17.96
CA LEU A 113 -9.78 3.46 -18.48
C LEU A 113 -11.14 3.99 -18.99
N PRO A 114 -11.36 4.51 -20.22
CA PRO A 114 -12.71 4.79 -20.68
C PRO A 114 -13.59 3.55 -20.51
N ARG A 115 -14.75 3.68 -19.87
CA ARG A 115 -15.68 2.53 -19.77
C ARG A 115 -16.02 2.10 -21.19
N ALA A 116 -15.81 0.82 -21.49
CA ALA A 116 -16.38 0.22 -22.69
C ALA A 116 -17.86 0.56 -22.71
N ARG A 117 -18.30 1.32 -23.72
CA ARG A 117 -19.73 1.52 -23.92
C ARG A 117 -20.32 0.13 -24.15
N PRO A 118 -21.42 -0.25 -23.49
CA PRO A 118 -22.11 -1.47 -23.88
C PRO A 118 -22.39 -1.36 -25.38
N ALA A 119 -22.03 -2.40 -26.13
CA ALA A 119 -22.35 -2.50 -27.54
C ALA A 119 -23.88 -2.53 -27.65
N SER A 120 -24.46 -1.37 -28.00
CA SER A 120 -25.83 -1.12 -28.46
C SER A 120 -27.01 -1.56 -27.57
N TRP A 121 -27.97 -0.65 -27.44
CA TRP A 121 -29.40 -0.99 -27.42
C TRP A 121 -29.89 -1.02 -28.87
#